data_AF-A0A259LV25-F1
#
_entry.id   AF-A0A259LV25-F1
#
_cell.length_a   1.000
_cell.length_b   1.000
_cell.length_c   1.000
_cell.angle_alpha   90.00
_cell.angle_beta   90.00
_cell.angle_gamma   90.00
#
_symmetry.space_group_name_H-M   'P 1'
#
loop_
_entity.id
_entity.type
_entity.pdbx_description
1 polymer ?
#
loop_
_entity_poly.entity_id
_entity_poly.type
_entity_poly.pdbx_seq_one_letter_code
_entity_poly.pdbx_strand_id
1 'polypeptide(L)'
;MIRKLRYMLLAGIAALAAPAAMAESCGPEEITTATLDLRKMLTIGTSDGQAQAAASRIDAQARACPETAWIRLIAAGAEINMLDRQEGADPQASTSLLAQRFGHVERAFAHLEYFRLNKPEDFRHGAVRLSYDAWADVAEMVMQAMLRLADKGHVHPLVSETPPPLACDFVVKRMATTASGYRYNASFPVLNYLNAVADVCRASKERLDWNVLDQRAEQLVTLVKDGHISDPQRIRWALREAYRDSRQFLDGRPAPYSFWAQSDETALMDLIAQHKVSLKFFDENTEIPRADWFTPENVSSEDTVYSVGLAISRLWTPLAAGVTGAELAEVTQVRGAVMTSIREFGAEADAAGQTAAGRRAILEAMSAFQQGDIRTPEAATLPAMPDWMFKVIEGTFQKRIDEAG
;
A
#
# COMPACT_ATOMS: atom_id res chain seq x y z
N MET A 1 24.24 -9.95 14.40
CA MET A 1 24.77 -9.00 13.39
C MET A 1 23.99 -7.69 13.40
N ILE A 2 22.64 -7.71 13.39
CA ILE A 2 21.76 -6.52 13.40
C ILE A 2 21.99 -5.58 14.61
N ARG A 3 22.05 -6.10 15.85
CA ARG A 3 22.35 -5.26 17.04
C ARG A 3 23.67 -4.50 16.90
N LYS A 4 24.75 -5.16 16.47
CA LYS A 4 26.07 -4.49 16.31
C LYS A 4 26.02 -3.37 15.27
N LEU A 5 25.28 -3.56 14.18
CA LEU A 5 25.06 -2.50 13.17
C LEU A 5 24.30 -1.31 13.77
N ARG A 6 23.21 -1.55 14.51
CA ARG A 6 22.41 -0.49 15.16
C ARG A 6 23.21 0.27 16.22
N TYR A 7 24.01 -0.42 17.02
CA TYR A 7 24.93 0.19 17.97
C TYR A 7 25.99 1.07 17.28
N MET A 8 26.58 0.62 16.17
CA MET A 8 27.53 1.43 15.38
C MET A 8 26.88 2.67 14.78
N LEU A 9 25.62 2.55 14.35
CA LEU A 9 24.87 3.65 13.75
C LEU A 9 24.48 4.70 14.79
N LEU A 10 23.95 4.28 15.94
CA LEU A 10 23.66 5.17 17.07
C LEU A 10 24.94 5.83 17.62
N ALA A 11 26.07 5.13 17.60
CA ALA A 11 27.38 5.71 17.92
C ALA A 11 27.85 6.73 16.86
N GLY A 12 27.51 6.51 15.59
CA GLY A 12 27.74 7.46 14.48
C GLY A 12 26.94 8.75 14.64
N ILE A 13 25.65 8.65 14.97
CA ILE A 13 24.79 9.80 15.33
C ILE A 13 25.43 10.60 16.46
N ALA A 14 25.90 9.91 17.49
CA ALA A 14 26.57 10.54 18.61
C ALA A 14 27.92 11.19 18.25
N ALA A 15 28.57 10.80 17.15
CA ALA A 15 29.80 11.43 16.67
C ALA A 15 29.53 12.68 15.81
N LEU A 16 28.40 12.70 15.09
CA LEU A 16 28.04 13.72 14.10
C LEU A 16 27.19 14.85 14.68
N ALA A 17 26.52 14.64 15.81
CA ALA A 17 25.61 15.63 16.41
C ALA A 17 26.32 16.92 16.88
N ALA A 18 27.52 16.84 17.46
CA ALA A 18 28.23 17.99 18.01
C ALA A 18 28.64 19.07 16.98
N PRO A 19 29.20 18.74 15.79
CA PRO A 19 29.51 19.75 14.77
C PRO A 19 28.25 20.32 14.09
N ALA A 20 27.14 19.56 14.04
CA ALA A 20 25.89 20.03 13.45
C ALA A 20 25.04 20.87 14.43
N ALA A 21 25.29 20.73 15.74
CA ALA A 21 24.67 21.50 16.81
C ALA A 21 24.94 23.01 16.77
N MET A 22 26.05 23.43 16.14
CA MET A 22 26.43 24.84 16.04
C MET A 22 25.50 25.67 15.15
N ALA A 23 24.55 25.04 14.46
CA ALA A 23 23.61 25.68 13.53
C ALA A 23 22.15 25.72 14.03
N GLU A 24 21.83 25.16 15.20
CA GLU A 24 20.43 25.04 15.68
C GLU A 24 20.09 26.07 16.79
N SER A 25 18.79 26.41 16.89
CA SER A 25 18.25 27.48 17.75
C SER A 25 18.25 27.18 19.25
N CYS A 26 18.10 25.91 19.62
CA CYS A 26 18.24 25.45 21.01
C CYS A 26 19.68 24.94 21.20
N GLY A 27 20.58 25.87 21.49
CA GLY A 27 21.93 25.72 22.06
C GLY A 27 22.78 24.48 21.70
N PRO A 28 24.05 24.65 21.31
CA PRO A 28 25.00 23.53 21.16
C PRO A 28 25.19 22.66 22.42
N GLU A 29 24.88 23.21 23.61
CA GLU A 29 25.04 22.55 24.90
C GLU A 29 24.01 21.44 25.15
N GLU A 30 22.76 21.66 24.78
CA GLU A 30 21.67 20.69 24.90
C GLU A 30 21.91 19.48 23.99
N ILE A 31 22.33 19.72 22.74
CA ILE A 31 22.67 18.64 21.79
C ILE A 31 23.89 17.86 22.27
N THR A 32 24.91 18.57 22.79
CA THR A 32 26.11 17.93 23.35
C THR A 32 25.75 17.06 24.55
N THR A 33 24.88 17.54 25.43
CA THR A 33 24.44 16.80 26.62
C THR A 33 23.62 15.57 26.23
N ALA A 34 22.66 15.72 25.31
CA ALA A 34 21.87 14.61 24.77
C ALA A 34 22.78 13.53 24.14
N THR A 35 23.78 13.97 23.38
CA THR A 35 24.77 13.11 22.75
C THR A 35 25.59 12.33 23.77
N LEU A 36 26.08 12.99 24.83
CA LEU A 36 26.84 12.35 25.89
C LEU A 36 25.99 11.32 26.64
N ASP A 37 24.72 11.62 26.89
CA ASP A 37 23.80 10.68 27.53
C ASP A 37 23.50 9.47 26.63
N LEU A 38 23.33 9.67 25.31
CA LEU A 38 23.20 8.56 24.37
C LEU A 38 24.47 7.70 24.34
N ARG A 39 25.67 8.30 24.33
CA ARG A 39 26.94 7.54 24.41
C ARG A 39 27.03 6.71 25.68
N LYS A 40 26.61 7.24 26.83
CA LYS A 40 26.56 6.48 28.08
C LYS A 40 25.62 5.29 27.97
N MET A 41 24.44 5.45 27.35
CA MET A 41 23.51 4.32 27.12
C MET A 41 24.14 3.22 26.27
N LEU A 42 24.91 3.61 25.25
CA LEU A 42 25.56 2.69 24.31
C LEU A 42 26.83 2.02 24.86
N THR A 43 27.34 2.49 26.00
CA THR A 43 28.58 1.96 26.60
C THR A 43 28.36 0.56 27.17
N ILE A 44 29.29 -0.36 26.88
CA ILE A 44 29.25 -1.73 27.41
C ILE A 44 29.36 -1.68 28.94
N GLY A 45 28.44 -2.35 29.63
CA GLY A 45 28.39 -2.39 31.10
C GLY A 45 27.44 -1.38 31.75
N THR A 46 26.84 -0.47 30.96
CA THR A 46 25.78 0.42 31.47
C THR A 46 24.57 -0.41 31.92
N SER A 47 24.11 -0.20 33.15
CA SER A 47 22.92 -0.88 33.70
C SER A 47 21.61 -0.33 33.11
N ASP A 48 20.53 -1.11 33.18
CA ASP A 48 19.22 -0.68 32.65
C ASP A 48 18.68 0.56 33.37
N GLY A 49 18.89 0.68 34.68
CA GLY A 49 18.50 1.87 35.44
C GLY A 49 19.28 3.13 35.00
N GLN A 50 20.57 3.00 34.71
CA GLN A 50 21.37 4.10 34.16
C GLN A 50 20.95 4.47 32.73
N ALA A 51 20.64 3.48 31.90
CA ALA A 51 20.17 3.70 30.54
C ALA A 51 18.79 4.38 30.53
N GLN A 52 17.86 3.95 31.38
CA GLN A 52 16.54 4.56 31.54
C GLN A 52 16.63 6.01 32.02
N ALA A 53 17.51 6.30 32.99
CA ALA A 53 17.73 7.65 33.48
C ALA A 53 18.30 8.56 32.38
N ALA A 54 19.21 8.06 31.54
CA ALA A 54 19.74 8.79 30.40
C ALA A 54 18.68 9.03 29.31
N ALA A 55 17.89 8.01 28.95
CA ALA A 55 16.78 8.16 28.01
C ALA A 55 15.76 9.21 28.48
N SER A 56 15.45 9.23 29.78
CA SER A 56 14.53 10.21 30.37
C SER A 56 15.07 11.65 30.30
N ARG A 57 16.39 11.84 30.46
CA ARG A 57 17.02 13.16 30.29
C ARG A 57 17.02 13.62 28.83
N ILE A 58 17.28 12.69 27.90
CA ILE A 58 17.23 12.97 26.45
C ILE A 58 15.81 13.38 26.03
N ASP A 59 14.77 12.66 26.48
CA ASP A 59 13.38 13.04 26.20
C ASP A 59 13.03 14.41 26.79
N ALA A 60 13.46 14.70 28.03
CA ALA A 60 13.26 16.02 28.63
C ALA A 60 13.92 17.15 27.79
N GLN A 61 15.12 16.91 27.26
CA GLN A 61 15.79 17.85 26.35
C GLN A 61 15.04 17.99 25.03
N ALA A 62 14.55 16.89 24.45
CA ALA A 62 13.75 16.91 23.23
C ALA A 62 12.44 17.68 23.39
N ARG A 63 11.85 17.68 24.59
CA ARG A 63 10.65 18.47 24.91
C ARG A 63 10.96 19.95 25.16
N ALA A 64 12.12 20.25 25.76
CA ALA A 64 12.57 21.62 25.97
C ALA A 64 12.99 22.31 24.66
N CYS A 65 13.53 21.53 23.72
CA CYS A 65 14.01 21.98 22.42
C CYS A 65 13.25 21.29 21.28
N PRO A 66 11.94 21.54 21.14
CA PRO A 66 11.12 20.74 20.25
C PRO A 66 11.50 20.91 18.78
N GLU A 67 11.90 22.12 18.37
CA GLU A 67 12.28 22.48 17.00
C GLU A 67 13.69 22.03 16.58
N THR A 68 14.43 21.36 17.48
CA THR A 68 15.83 21.01 17.28
C THR A 68 15.97 19.61 16.72
N ALA A 69 16.38 19.52 15.46
CA ALA A 69 16.28 18.32 14.65
C ALA A 69 17.18 17.19 15.19
N TRP A 70 18.40 17.53 15.63
CA TRP A 70 19.32 16.55 16.21
C TRP A 70 18.86 15.98 17.55
N ILE A 71 18.24 16.79 18.41
CA ILE A 71 17.75 16.30 19.70
C ILE A 71 16.59 15.32 19.48
N ARG A 72 15.72 15.58 18.50
CA ARG A 72 14.67 14.62 18.11
C ARG A 72 15.25 13.30 17.61
N LEU A 73 16.29 13.36 16.79
CA LEU A 73 16.99 12.15 16.31
C LEU A 73 17.64 11.35 17.44
N ILE A 74 18.33 12.03 18.34
CA ILE A 74 18.97 11.40 19.51
C ILE A 74 17.91 10.76 20.41
N ALA A 75 16.77 11.43 20.63
CA ALA A 75 15.66 10.89 21.40
C ALA A 75 15.03 9.65 20.76
N ALA A 76 14.78 9.68 19.45
CA ALA A 76 14.32 8.51 18.71
C ALA A 76 15.31 7.33 18.83
N GLY A 77 16.61 7.61 18.69
CA GLY A 77 17.67 6.61 18.86
C GLY A 77 17.76 6.04 20.28
N ALA A 78 17.54 6.87 21.31
CA ALA A 78 17.51 6.44 22.72
C ALA A 78 16.33 5.49 22.99
N GLU A 79 15.14 5.78 22.46
CA GLU A 79 13.97 4.91 22.57
C GLU A 79 14.19 3.56 21.88
N ILE A 80 14.80 3.55 20.68
CA ILE A 80 15.19 2.30 19.99
C ILE A 80 16.24 1.53 20.78
N ASN A 81 17.21 2.19 21.41
CA ASN A 81 18.17 1.51 22.28
C ASN A 81 17.48 0.85 23.47
N MET A 82 16.54 1.53 24.12
CA MET A 82 15.78 0.97 25.24
C MET A 82 14.95 -0.24 24.81
N LEU A 83 14.29 -0.18 23.65
CA LEU A 83 13.62 -1.34 23.04
C LEU A 83 14.61 -2.50 22.83
N ASP A 84 15.74 -2.25 22.18
CA ASP A 84 16.74 -3.27 21.88
C ASP A 84 17.28 -3.92 23.17
N ARG A 85 17.44 -3.16 24.26
CA ARG A 85 17.84 -3.70 25.57
C ARG A 85 16.77 -4.61 26.16
N GLN A 86 15.50 -4.17 26.15
CA GLN A 86 14.38 -4.97 26.65
C GLN A 86 14.21 -6.27 25.86
N GLU A 87 14.29 -6.23 24.53
CA GLU A 87 14.24 -7.42 23.67
C GLU A 87 15.42 -8.38 23.93
N GLY A 88 16.53 -7.88 24.48
CA GLY A 88 17.71 -8.69 24.80
C GLY A 88 17.64 -9.37 26.13
N ALA A 89 17.01 -8.72 27.11
CA ALA A 89 16.78 -9.28 28.42
C ALA A 89 15.74 -10.41 28.38
N ASP A 90 14.68 -10.28 27.58
CA ASP A 90 13.60 -11.27 27.51
C ASP A 90 13.05 -11.47 26.09
N PRO A 91 13.53 -12.45 25.33
CA PRO A 91 12.98 -12.74 24.01
C PRO A 91 11.50 -13.16 24.01
N GLN A 92 11.01 -13.77 25.10
CA GLN A 92 9.65 -14.29 25.26
C GLN A 92 8.82 -13.42 26.22
N ALA A 93 8.63 -12.17 25.81
CA ALA A 93 7.96 -11.17 26.62
C ALA A 93 6.49 -11.50 26.94
N SER A 94 6.10 -11.22 28.18
CA SER A 94 4.70 -11.13 28.60
C SER A 94 3.95 -10.03 27.84
N THR A 95 2.62 -10.07 27.84
CA THR A 95 1.77 -9.03 27.24
C THR A 95 2.07 -7.63 27.79
N SER A 96 2.33 -7.51 29.09
CA SER A 96 2.68 -6.22 29.70
C SER A 96 4.04 -5.68 29.24
N LEU A 97 5.02 -6.57 29.04
CA LEU A 97 6.34 -6.19 28.51
C LEU A 97 6.27 -5.86 27.01
N LEU A 98 5.40 -6.54 26.25
CA LEU A 98 5.14 -6.18 24.85
C LEU A 98 4.50 -4.79 24.72
N ALA A 99 3.56 -4.43 25.60
CA ALA A 99 2.98 -3.08 25.63
C ALA A 99 4.04 -2.01 25.95
N GLN A 100 4.96 -2.28 26.88
CA GLN A 100 6.07 -1.37 27.18
C GLN A 100 7.00 -1.19 25.97
N ARG A 101 7.37 -2.29 25.28
CA ARG A 101 8.16 -2.26 24.05
C ARG A 101 7.48 -1.45 22.95
N PHE A 102 6.18 -1.64 22.80
CA PHE A 102 5.39 -0.88 21.84
C PHE A 102 5.40 0.63 22.14
N GLY A 103 5.28 1.01 23.42
CA GLY A 103 5.40 2.41 23.83
C GLY A 103 6.77 3.05 23.49
N HIS A 104 7.87 2.29 23.49
CA HIS A 104 9.16 2.79 22.99
C HIS A 104 9.13 3.06 21.48
N VAL A 105 8.47 2.22 20.70
CA VAL A 105 8.31 2.42 19.25
C VAL A 105 7.45 3.65 18.95
N GLU A 106 6.34 3.84 19.67
CA GLU A 106 5.47 5.00 19.51
C GLU A 106 6.20 6.32 19.82
N ARG A 107 6.98 6.36 20.91
CA ARG A 107 7.78 7.55 21.26
C ARG A 107 8.89 7.81 20.25
N ALA A 108 9.60 6.76 19.81
CA ALA A 108 10.62 6.90 18.78
C ALA A 108 10.04 7.48 17.49
N PHE A 109 8.87 6.98 17.06
CA PHE A 109 8.17 7.50 15.90
C PHE A 109 7.70 8.94 16.08
N ALA A 110 7.14 9.29 17.25
CA ALA A 110 6.69 10.66 17.53
C ALA A 110 7.83 11.68 17.40
N HIS A 111 9.05 11.33 17.79
CA HIS A 111 10.22 12.19 17.58
C HIS A 111 10.61 12.33 16.10
N LEU A 112 10.55 11.24 15.32
CA LEU A 112 10.79 11.30 13.86
C LEU A 112 9.73 12.11 13.13
N GLU A 113 8.47 11.98 13.53
CA GLU A 113 7.35 12.70 12.92
C GLU A 113 7.42 14.19 13.26
N TYR A 114 7.75 14.55 14.50
CA TYR A 114 7.97 15.95 14.88
C TYR A 114 9.07 16.60 14.04
N PHE A 115 10.17 15.89 13.82
CA PHE A 115 11.23 16.31 12.92
C PHE A 115 10.73 16.51 11.49
N ARG A 116 9.91 15.57 10.98
CA ARG A 116 9.37 15.62 9.61
C ARG A 116 8.44 16.82 9.38
N LEU A 117 7.65 17.19 10.38
CA LEU A 117 6.66 18.26 10.29
C LEU A 117 7.27 19.67 10.38
N ASN A 118 8.34 19.85 11.16
CA ASN A 118 8.92 21.16 11.45
C ASN A 118 10.18 21.49 10.63
N LYS A 119 10.28 20.90 9.42
CA LYS A 119 11.40 20.97 8.47
C LYS A 119 12.16 22.31 8.53
N PRO A 120 13.33 22.41 9.18
CA PRO A 120 14.15 23.60 9.09
C PRO A 120 14.56 23.81 7.63
N GLU A 121 14.40 25.01 7.06
CA GLU A 121 14.78 25.31 5.67
C GLU A 121 16.26 24.98 5.37
N ASP A 122 17.09 24.94 6.40
CA ASP A 122 18.52 24.59 6.38
C ASP A 122 18.82 23.11 6.10
N PHE A 123 17.79 22.23 6.03
CA PHE A 123 17.98 20.78 5.82
C PHE A 123 18.65 20.38 4.49
N ARG A 124 18.84 21.35 3.59
CA ARG A 124 19.43 21.15 2.26
C ARG A 124 20.94 21.44 2.18
N HIS A 125 21.59 21.91 3.25
CA HIS A 125 22.99 22.36 3.17
C HIS A 125 24.00 21.52 3.98
N GLY A 126 25.01 20.99 3.28
CA GLY A 126 26.36 20.61 3.78
C GLY A 126 26.44 19.73 5.03
N ALA A 127 26.35 20.33 6.22
CA ALA A 127 26.36 19.64 7.51
C ALA A 127 25.04 18.91 7.80
N VAL A 128 23.93 19.36 7.21
CA VAL A 128 22.59 18.81 7.45
C VAL A 128 22.27 17.58 6.57
N ARG A 129 23.11 17.31 5.55
CA ARG A 129 23.07 16.04 4.80
C ARG A 129 23.43 14.84 5.67
N LEU A 130 24.36 15.01 6.62
CA LEU A 130 24.75 13.97 7.59
C LEU A 130 23.63 13.69 8.60
N SER A 131 22.86 14.70 9.02
CA SER A 131 21.63 14.46 9.81
C SER A 131 20.55 13.76 9.01
N TYR A 132 20.52 13.91 7.68
CA TYR A 132 19.52 13.25 6.85
C TYR A 132 19.75 11.76 6.73
N ASP A 133 21.00 11.35 6.47
CA ASP A 133 21.37 9.93 6.41
C ASP A 133 21.17 9.28 7.79
N ALA A 134 21.59 9.97 8.86
CA ALA A 134 21.32 9.56 10.24
C ALA A 134 19.82 9.43 10.55
N TRP A 135 19.00 10.39 10.09
CA TRP A 135 17.55 10.35 10.24
C TRP A 135 16.96 9.13 9.50
N ALA A 136 17.38 8.91 8.26
CA ALA A 136 16.90 7.82 7.42
C ALA A 136 17.18 6.45 8.06
N ASP A 137 18.36 6.31 8.67
CA ASP A 137 18.74 5.10 9.37
C ASP A 137 17.93 4.85 10.65
N VAL A 138 17.61 5.91 11.42
CA VAL A 138 16.73 5.78 12.60
C VAL A 138 15.30 5.45 12.17
N ALA A 139 14.79 6.08 11.11
CA ALA A 139 13.49 5.76 10.53
C ALA A 139 13.41 4.30 10.07
N GLU A 140 14.47 3.79 9.46
CA GLU A 140 14.62 2.38 9.13
C GLU A 140 14.53 1.50 10.40
N MET A 141 15.25 1.83 11.47
CA MET A 141 15.18 1.05 12.72
C MET A 141 13.80 1.05 13.36
N VAL A 142 13.12 2.19 13.35
CA VAL A 142 11.75 2.35 13.87
C VAL A 142 10.78 1.53 13.04
N MET A 143 10.85 1.59 11.71
CA MET A 143 10.00 0.78 10.84
C MET A 143 10.21 -0.72 11.07
N GLN A 144 11.46 -1.18 11.17
CA GLN A 144 11.76 -2.57 11.49
C GLN A 144 11.21 -3.00 12.86
N ALA A 145 11.22 -2.09 13.86
CA ALA A 145 10.66 -2.36 15.17
C ALA A 145 9.12 -2.43 15.15
N MET A 146 8.46 -1.53 14.42
CA MET A 146 7.01 -1.55 14.21
C MET A 146 6.57 -2.88 13.59
N LEU A 147 7.23 -3.30 12.50
CA LEU A 147 6.90 -4.54 11.81
C LEU A 147 7.11 -5.77 12.70
N ARG A 148 8.23 -5.84 13.45
CA ARG A 148 8.48 -6.94 14.41
C ARG A 148 7.43 -7.05 15.51
N LEU A 149 6.86 -5.93 15.97
CA LEU A 149 5.84 -5.93 17.03
C LEU A 149 4.43 -6.15 16.46
N ALA A 150 4.17 -5.73 15.23
CA ALA A 150 2.91 -6.02 14.54
C ALA A 150 2.66 -7.53 14.42
N ASP A 151 3.70 -8.31 14.12
CA ASP A 151 3.64 -9.79 14.08
C ASP A 151 3.29 -10.42 15.44
N LYS A 152 3.47 -9.68 16.55
CA LYS A 152 3.11 -10.10 17.91
C LYS A 152 1.74 -9.59 18.35
N GLY A 153 0.96 -9.02 17.42
CA GLY A 153 -0.38 -8.48 17.67
C GLY A 153 -0.41 -7.05 18.21
N HIS A 154 0.69 -6.30 18.13
CA HIS A 154 0.75 -4.89 18.52
C HIS A 154 1.02 -4.03 17.28
N VAL A 155 -0.07 -3.63 16.63
CA VAL A 155 -0.05 -2.97 15.32
C VAL A 155 -0.02 -1.46 15.50
N HIS A 156 1.04 -0.81 15.00
CA HIS A 156 1.12 0.65 14.97
C HIS A 156 0.15 1.22 13.91
N PRO A 157 -0.50 2.38 14.14
CA PRO A 157 -1.45 2.95 13.20
C PRO A 157 -0.93 3.05 11.74
N LEU A 158 0.35 3.38 11.55
CA LEU A 158 0.98 3.43 10.22
C LEU A 158 0.95 2.12 9.42
N VAL A 159 0.97 0.97 10.10
CA VAL A 159 0.97 -0.37 9.46
C VAL A 159 -0.36 -1.09 9.67
N SER A 160 -1.36 -0.37 10.17
CA SER A 160 -2.72 -0.88 10.36
C SER A 160 -3.49 -0.94 9.03
N GLU A 161 -4.66 -1.57 9.01
CA GLU A 161 -5.52 -1.62 7.82
C GLU A 161 -6.00 -0.23 7.36
N THR A 162 -5.99 0.76 8.26
CA THR A 162 -6.43 2.13 8.00
C THR A 162 -5.37 3.12 8.47
N PRO A 163 -4.23 3.22 7.75
CA PRO A 163 -3.16 4.11 8.15
C PRO A 163 -3.57 5.58 8.05
N PRO A 164 -2.98 6.46 8.88
CA PRO A 164 -3.26 7.90 8.80
C PRO A 164 -2.81 8.47 7.43
N PRO A 165 -3.31 9.64 7.01
CA PRO A 165 -2.91 10.27 5.76
C PRO A 165 -1.38 10.46 5.67
N LEU A 166 -0.79 10.02 4.56
CA LEU A 166 0.63 10.15 4.27
C LEU A 166 0.86 11.20 3.18
N ALA A 167 2.09 11.71 3.11
CA ALA A 167 2.56 12.50 1.98
C ALA A 167 3.59 11.68 1.20
N CYS A 168 3.64 11.81 -0.14
CA CYS A 168 4.75 11.25 -0.91
C CYS A 168 5.99 12.12 -0.70
N ASP A 169 6.69 11.89 0.41
CA ASP A 169 7.97 12.51 0.72
C ASP A 169 9.07 11.45 0.86
N PHE A 170 10.31 11.91 0.92
CA PHE A 170 11.45 11.00 1.03
C PHE A 170 11.38 10.10 2.27
N VAL A 171 10.88 10.61 3.40
CA VAL A 171 10.76 9.88 4.68
C VAL A 171 9.89 8.65 4.48
N VAL A 172 8.70 8.88 3.94
CA VAL A 172 7.70 7.84 3.69
C VAL A 172 8.24 6.79 2.70
N LYS A 173 8.90 7.25 1.61
CA LYS A 173 9.54 6.36 0.63
C LYS A 173 10.70 5.55 1.21
N ARG A 174 11.52 6.13 2.09
CA ARG A 174 12.63 5.43 2.74
C ARG A 174 12.13 4.32 3.67
N MET A 175 11.11 4.63 4.48
CA MET A 175 10.45 3.62 5.32
C MET A 175 9.81 2.52 4.47
N ALA A 176 9.31 2.81 3.27
CA ALA A 176 8.78 1.80 2.33
C ALA A 176 9.88 0.84 1.84
N THR A 177 11.05 1.36 1.46
CA THR A 177 12.22 0.53 1.11
C THR A 177 12.65 -0.37 2.27
N THR A 178 12.61 0.13 3.50
CA THR A 178 12.87 -0.71 4.68
C THR A 178 11.81 -1.78 4.88
N ALA A 179 10.54 -1.42 4.68
CA ALA A 179 9.42 -2.33 4.87
C ALA A 179 9.49 -3.52 3.89
N SER A 180 9.83 -3.26 2.63
CA SER A 180 9.95 -4.30 1.60
C SER A 180 11.19 -5.18 1.78
N GLY A 181 12.31 -4.64 2.29
CA GLY A 181 13.56 -5.38 2.44
C GLY A 181 13.68 -6.25 3.70
N TYR A 182 12.73 -6.17 4.64
CA TYR A 182 12.83 -6.90 5.91
C TYR A 182 12.42 -8.38 5.77
N ARG A 183 12.94 -9.26 6.65
CA ARG A 183 12.73 -10.72 6.68
C ARG A 183 11.26 -11.19 6.88
N TYR A 184 10.29 -10.30 6.71
CA TYR A 184 8.86 -10.51 6.72
C TYR A 184 8.20 -9.96 5.46
N ASN A 185 8.85 -10.13 4.30
CA ASN A 185 8.34 -9.80 2.97
C ASN A 185 7.02 -10.52 2.58
N ALA A 186 6.34 -11.13 3.54
CA ALA A 186 5.05 -11.78 3.38
C ALA A 186 4.12 -11.53 4.59
N SER A 187 4.02 -10.28 5.07
CA SER A 187 3.07 -9.90 6.13
C SER A 187 2.08 -8.81 5.71
N PHE A 188 0.84 -8.90 6.20
CA PHE A 188 -0.19 -7.88 5.94
C PHE A 188 0.16 -6.49 6.48
N PRO A 189 0.82 -6.33 7.65
CA PRO A 189 1.27 -5.01 8.11
C PRO A 189 2.22 -4.31 7.13
N VAL A 190 3.13 -5.04 6.48
CA VAL A 190 4.01 -4.49 5.43
C VAL A 190 3.17 -4.04 4.24
N LEU A 191 2.27 -4.91 3.75
CA LEU A 191 1.41 -4.58 2.62
C LEU A 191 0.51 -3.37 2.89
N ASN A 192 -0.04 -3.25 4.10
CA ASN A 192 -0.89 -2.11 4.48
C ASN A 192 -0.14 -0.79 4.39
N TYR A 193 1.10 -0.75 4.87
CA TYR A 193 1.95 0.43 4.74
C TYR A 193 2.28 0.71 3.26
N LEU A 194 2.71 -0.30 2.50
CA LEU A 194 3.04 -0.13 1.09
C LEU A 194 1.83 0.31 0.24
N ASN A 195 0.62 -0.16 0.55
CA ASN A 195 -0.63 0.31 -0.09
C ASN A 195 -0.78 1.82 0.10
N ALA A 196 -0.71 2.29 1.35
CA ALA A 196 -0.90 3.71 1.65
C ALA A 196 0.17 4.61 1.04
N VAL A 197 1.43 4.14 0.99
CA VAL A 197 2.52 4.86 0.35
C VAL A 197 2.37 4.86 -1.18
N ALA A 198 2.00 3.73 -1.78
CA ALA A 198 1.75 3.65 -3.21
C ALA A 198 0.64 4.59 -3.63
N ASP A 199 -0.48 4.66 -2.89
CA ASP A 199 -1.60 5.53 -3.24
C ASP A 199 -1.21 7.02 -3.31
N VAL A 200 -0.38 7.49 -2.38
CA VAL A 200 0.06 8.90 -2.38
C VAL A 200 1.19 9.17 -3.38
N CYS A 201 2.06 8.21 -3.65
CA CYS A 201 3.19 8.38 -4.58
C CYS A 201 2.85 8.09 -6.04
N ARG A 202 1.81 7.31 -6.31
CA ARG A 202 1.32 7.01 -7.67
C ARG A 202 0.94 8.27 -8.44
N ALA A 203 0.40 9.27 -7.74
CA ALA A 203 0.00 10.55 -8.33
C ALA A 203 1.16 11.53 -8.58
N SER A 204 2.39 11.17 -8.19
CA SER A 204 3.54 12.04 -8.41
C SER A 204 3.90 12.15 -9.90
N LYS A 205 4.32 13.35 -10.31
CA LYS A 205 4.90 13.61 -11.63
C LYS A 205 6.38 13.22 -11.71
N GLU A 206 7.03 12.96 -10.58
CA GLU A 206 8.43 12.58 -10.53
C GLU A 206 8.56 11.05 -10.54
N ARG A 207 9.18 10.50 -11.58
CA ARG A 207 9.41 9.04 -11.71
C ARG A 207 10.15 8.43 -10.52
N LEU A 208 11.04 9.19 -9.87
CA LEU A 208 11.78 8.73 -8.67
C LEU A 208 10.86 8.45 -7.48
N ASP A 209 9.63 8.94 -7.49
CA ASP A 209 8.63 8.64 -6.46
C ASP A 209 7.97 7.28 -6.67
N TRP A 210 8.07 6.71 -7.88
CA TRP A 210 7.42 5.45 -8.23
C TRP A 210 8.20 4.20 -7.78
N ASN A 211 9.39 4.34 -7.20
CA ASN A 211 10.13 3.21 -6.61
C ASN A 211 9.33 2.45 -5.54
N VAL A 212 8.34 3.08 -4.91
CA VAL A 212 7.48 2.37 -3.95
C VAL A 212 6.48 1.43 -4.63
N LEU A 213 6.21 1.62 -5.92
CA LEU A 213 5.36 0.75 -6.71
C LEU A 213 6.07 -0.58 -6.98
N ASP A 214 7.36 -0.58 -7.29
CA ASP A 214 8.13 -1.84 -7.43
C ASP A 214 8.08 -2.68 -6.14
N GLN A 215 8.30 -2.04 -4.98
CA GLN A 215 8.27 -2.65 -3.65
C GLN A 215 6.90 -3.27 -3.35
N ARG A 216 5.82 -2.55 -3.68
CA ARG A 216 4.45 -3.06 -3.49
C ARG A 216 4.14 -4.22 -4.43
N ALA A 217 4.55 -4.13 -5.69
CA ALA A 217 4.35 -5.20 -6.67
C ALA A 217 5.05 -6.49 -6.23
N GLU A 218 6.32 -6.42 -5.82
CA GLU A 218 7.08 -7.55 -5.29
C GLU A 218 6.42 -8.19 -4.05
N GLN A 219 5.92 -7.34 -3.14
CA GLN A 219 5.23 -7.78 -1.93
C GLN A 219 3.93 -8.54 -2.25
N LEU A 220 3.12 -8.03 -3.18
CA LEU A 220 1.88 -8.66 -3.62
C LEU A 220 2.15 -10.01 -4.30
N VAL A 221 3.15 -10.08 -5.18
CA VAL A 221 3.58 -11.32 -5.84
C VAL A 221 4.03 -12.35 -4.82
N THR A 222 4.84 -11.95 -3.83
CA THR A 222 5.35 -12.84 -2.78
C THR A 222 4.22 -13.37 -1.89
N LEU A 223 3.28 -12.52 -1.47
CA LEU A 223 2.14 -12.93 -0.65
C LEU A 223 1.24 -13.97 -1.35
N VAL A 224 1.05 -13.86 -2.67
CA VAL A 224 0.31 -14.87 -3.46
C VAL A 224 1.14 -16.14 -3.62
N LYS A 225 2.41 -16.01 -4.02
CA LYS A 225 3.34 -17.12 -4.24
C LYS A 225 3.49 -18.00 -3.01
N ASP A 226 3.62 -17.39 -1.83
CA ASP A 226 3.84 -18.08 -0.56
C ASP A 226 2.52 -18.53 0.10
N GLY A 227 1.36 -18.27 -0.54
CA GLY A 227 0.04 -18.74 -0.10
C GLY A 227 -0.57 -17.96 1.07
N HIS A 228 -0.02 -16.80 1.42
CA HIS A 228 -0.61 -15.88 2.41
C HIS A 228 -1.88 -15.21 1.90
N ILE A 229 -2.00 -15.03 0.58
CA ILE A 229 -3.24 -14.68 -0.10
C ILE A 229 -3.72 -15.91 -0.89
N SER A 230 -4.76 -16.57 -0.39
CA SER A 230 -5.30 -17.81 -0.96
C SER A 230 -6.73 -17.68 -1.51
N ASP A 231 -7.46 -16.65 -1.07
CA ASP A 231 -8.81 -16.38 -1.57
C ASP A 231 -8.77 -15.95 -3.06
N PRO A 232 -9.55 -16.57 -3.97
CA PRO A 232 -9.51 -16.27 -5.39
C PRO A 232 -9.76 -14.79 -5.76
N GLN A 233 -10.64 -14.10 -5.03
CA GLN A 233 -10.90 -12.68 -5.28
C GLN A 233 -9.72 -11.82 -4.84
N ARG A 234 -9.13 -12.12 -3.68
CA ARG A 234 -7.93 -11.43 -3.21
C ARG A 234 -6.70 -11.71 -4.08
N ILE A 235 -6.54 -12.93 -4.60
CA ILE A 235 -5.47 -13.26 -5.57
C ILE A 235 -5.63 -12.41 -6.82
N ARG A 236 -6.84 -12.33 -7.38
CA ARG A 236 -7.12 -11.50 -8.56
C ARG A 236 -6.76 -10.04 -8.31
N TRP A 237 -7.22 -9.48 -7.19
CA TRP A 237 -6.89 -8.11 -6.79
C TRP A 237 -5.37 -7.92 -6.69
N ALA A 238 -4.67 -8.79 -5.96
CA ALA A 238 -3.24 -8.67 -5.71
C ALA A 238 -2.42 -8.73 -7.00
N LEU A 239 -2.72 -9.67 -7.89
CA LEU A 239 -1.99 -9.82 -9.16
C LEU A 239 -2.30 -8.69 -10.15
N ARG A 240 -3.54 -8.18 -10.17
CA ARG A 240 -3.89 -6.99 -10.94
C ARG A 240 -3.12 -5.77 -10.40
N GLU A 241 -3.16 -5.50 -9.11
CA GLU A 241 -2.43 -4.37 -8.51
C GLU A 241 -0.92 -4.46 -8.71
N ALA A 242 -0.33 -5.65 -8.57
CA ALA A 242 1.10 -5.87 -8.86
C ALA A 242 1.43 -5.58 -10.34
N TYR A 243 0.55 -5.99 -11.26
CA TYR A 243 0.67 -5.64 -12.67
C TYR A 243 0.64 -4.12 -12.89
N ARG A 244 -0.29 -3.39 -12.23
CA ARG A 244 -0.34 -1.90 -12.26
C ARG A 244 0.98 -1.30 -11.91
N ASP A 245 1.45 -1.70 -10.73
CA ASP A 245 2.54 -1.06 -10.06
C ASP A 245 3.82 -1.32 -10.85
N SER A 246 3.99 -2.54 -11.38
CA SER A 246 5.09 -2.86 -12.30
C SER A 246 5.04 -2.04 -13.60
N ARG A 247 3.87 -1.92 -14.26
CA ARG A 247 3.77 -1.19 -15.54
C ARG A 247 4.05 0.30 -15.34
N GLN A 248 3.50 0.91 -14.30
CA GLN A 248 3.74 2.32 -13.99
C GLN A 248 5.20 2.57 -13.59
N PHE A 249 5.79 1.69 -12.77
CA PHE A 249 7.20 1.80 -12.41
C PHE A 249 8.13 1.71 -13.63
N LEU A 250 7.86 0.74 -14.51
CA LEU A 250 8.63 0.51 -15.72
C LEU A 250 8.46 1.66 -16.72
N ASP A 251 7.27 2.25 -16.81
CA ASP A 251 6.98 3.42 -17.66
C ASP A 251 7.48 3.18 -19.09
N GLY A 252 6.92 2.12 -19.69
CA GLY A 252 7.22 1.66 -21.05
C GLY A 252 8.56 0.92 -21.23
N ARG A 253 9.41 0.83 -20.21
CA ARG A 253 10.70 0.12 -20.30
C ARG A 253 10.52 -1.39 -20.09
N PRO A 254 11.30 -2.25 -20.78
CA PRO A 254 11.29 -3.68 -20.49
C PRO A 254 12.01 -3.97 -19.16
N ALA A 255 11.64 -5.08 -18.51
CA ALA A 255 12.46 -5.67 -17.46
C ALA A 255 13.76 -6.27 -18.07
N PRO A 256 14.88 -6.31 -17.34
CA PRO A 256 15.10 -5.72 -16.02
C PRO A 256 15.31 -4.19 -16.08
N TYR A 257 14.80 -3.47 -15.08
CA TYR A 257 15.02 -2.03 -14.94
C TYR A 257 15.08 -1.62 -13.46
N SER A 258 16.19 -0.97 -13.08
CA SER A 258 16.47 -0.57 -11.69
C SER A 258 16.36 -1.77 -10.73
N PHE A 259 15.35 -1.80 -9.85
CA PHE A 259 15.15 -2.88 -8.87
C PHE A 259 14.23 -3.99 -9.38
N TRP A 260 13.39 -3.72 -10.40
CA TRP A 260 12.52 -4.73 -11.00
C TRP A 260 13.33 -5.66 -11.92
N ALA A 261 13.55 -6.89 -11.47
CA ALA A 261 14.34 -7.88 -12.20
C ALA A 261 13.49 -8.70 -13.16
N GLN A 262 14.16 -9.38 -14.11
CA GLN A 262 13.50 -10.31 -15.03
C GLN A 262 12.80 -11.45 -14.28
N SER A 263 13.32 -11.87 -13.13
CA SER A 263 12.70 -12.88 -12.27
C SER A 263 11.34 -12.44 -11.72
N ASP A 264 11.21 -11.16 -11.40
CA ASP A 264 9.99 -10.61 -10.80
C ASP A 264 8.89 -10.50 -11.86
N GLU A 265 9.25 -10.05 -13.06
CA GLU A 265 8.38 -10.06 -14.24
C GLU A 265 7.86 -11.47 -14.53
N THR A 266 8.76 -12.46 -14.60
CA THR A 266 8.39 -13.84 -14.87
C THR A 266 7.48 -14.40 -13.78
N ALA A 267 7.81 -14.19 -12.50
CA ALA A 267 6.99 -14.66 -11.39
C ALA A 267 5.58 -14.07 -11.39
N LEU A 268 5.46 -12.76 -11.68
CA LEU A 268 4.16 -12.09 -11.81
C LEU A 268 3.33 -12.69 -12.94
N MET A 269 3.92 -12.83 -14.14
CA MET A 269 3.20 -13.33 -15.31
C MET A 269 2.82 -14.81 -15.18
N ASP A 270 3.67 -15.64 -14.57
CA ASP A 270 3.37 -17.05 -14.27
C ASP A 270 2.19 -17.17 -13.32
N LEU A 271 2.13 -16.35 -12.26
CA LEU A 271 1.01 -16.34 -11.32
C LEU A 271 -0.29 -15.85 -11.98
N ILE A 272 -0.23 -14.81 -12.81
CA ILE A 272 -1.38 -14.32 -13.59
C ILE A 272 -1.94 -15.44 -14.46
N ALA A 273 -1.08 -16.17 -15.17
CA ALA A 273 -1.48 -17.30 -16.01
C ALA A 273 -2.03 -18.47 -15.18
N GLN A 274 -1.35 -18.85 -14.10
CA GLN A 274 -1.75 -19.93 -13.20
C GLN A 274 -3.14 -19.69 -12.61
N HIS A 275 -3.42 -18.46 -12.17
CA HIS A 275 -4.69 -18.08 -11.55
C HIS A 275 -5.74 -17.59 -12.55
N LYS A 276 -5.42 -17.60 -13.86
CA LYS A 276 -6.31 -17.13 -14.93
C LYS A 276 -6.82 -15.72 -14.68
N VAL A 277 -5.95 -14.85 -14.17
CA VAL A 277 -6.29 -13.45 -13.91
C VAL A 277 -6.32 -12.70 -15.22
N SER A 278 -7.47 -12.08 -15.51
CA SER A 278 -7.65 -11.22 -16.66
C SER A 278 -7.00 -9.86 -16.41
N LEU A 279 -6.20 -9.40 -17.38
CA LEU A 279 -5.63 -8.05 -17.44
C LEU A 279 -6.41 -7.15 -18.40
N LYS A 280 -7.56 -7.60 -18.92
CA LYS A 280 -8.45 -6.74 -19.71
C LYS A 280 -9.06 -5.66 -18.82
N PHE A 281 -9.33 -4.51 -19.43
CA PHE A 281 -9.91 -3.34 -18.76
C PHE A 281 -9.08 -2.83 -17.57
N PHE A 282 -7.78 -3.07 -17.62
CA PHE A 282 -6.87 -2.76 -16.53
C PHE A 282 -6.22 -1.37 -16.66
N ASP A 283 -5.91 -0.96 -17.89
CA ASP A 283 -5.44 0.39 -18.22
C ASP A 283 -6.61 1.39 -18.31
N GLU A 284 -6.31 2.66 -18.59
CA GLU A 284 -7.29 3.74 -18.78
C GLU A 284 -8.21 3.44 -19.98
N ASN A 285 -9.28 2.68 -19.72
CA ASN A 285 -10.40 2.54 -20.63
C ASN A 285 -11.29 3.75 -20.45
N THR A 286 -11.67 4.37 -21.55
CA THR A 286 -12.47 5.59 -21.53
C THR A 286 -13.94 5.21 -21.57
N GLU A 287 -14.72 5.69 -20.61
CA GLU A 287 -16.17 5.59 -20.72
C GLU A 287 -16.64 6.45 -21.90
N ILE A 288 -17.23 5.80 -22.90
CA ILE A 288 -17.84 6.46 -24.05
C ILE A 288 -19.34 6.67 -23.82
N PRO A 289 -19.94 7.75 -24.35
CA PRO A 289 -21.37 8.02 -24.21
C PRO A 289 -22.23 6.87 -24.74
N ARG A 290 -23.36 6.58 -24.06
CA ARG A 290 -24.27 5.49 -24.44
C ARG A 290 -24.77 5.55 -25.89
N ALA A 291 -24.95 6.75 -26.42
CA ALA A 291 -25.35 6.95 -27.81
C ALA A 291 -24.32 6.40 -28.83
N ASP A 292 -23.06 6.29 -28.41
CA ASP A 292 -21.94 5.93 -29.28
C ASP A 292 -21.52 4.46 -29.13
N TRP A 293 -22.10 3.70 -28.20
CA TRP A 293 -21.68 2.32 -27.89
C TRP A 293 -21.73 1.39 -29.11
N PHE A 294 -22.81 1.46 -29.88
CA PHE A 294 -23.07 0.53 -30.98
C PHE A 294 -22.90 1.18 -32.35
N THR A 295 -22.07 2.22 -32.45
CA THR A 295 -21.64 2.72 -33.77
C THR A 295 -20.66 1.73 -34.41
N PRO A 296 -20.54 1.69 -35.75
CA PRO A 296 -19.58 0.82 -36.43
C PRO A 296 -18.13 0.99 -35.95
N GLU A 297 -17.76 2.21 -35.54
CA GLU A 297 -16.41 2.55 -35.08
C GLU A 297 -16.12 1.99 -33.69
N ASN A 298 -17.14 1.92 -32.83
CA ASN A 298 -16.98 1.63 -31.40
C ASN A 298 -17.42 0.23 -31.00
N VAL A 299 -18.36 -0.40 -31.71
CA VAL A 299 -19.03 -1.64 -31.27
C VAL A 299 -18.07 -2.79 -30.90
N SER A 300 -16.87 -2.82 -31.48
CA SER A 300 -15.86 -3.84 -31.23
C SER A 300 -14.68 -3.35 -30.37
N SER A 301 -14.76 -2.14 -29.81
CA SER A 301 -13.70 -1.56 -28.98
C SER A 301 -13.79 -2.00 -27.53
N GLU A 302 -12.64 -2.02 -26.84
CA GLU A 302 -12.58 -2.27 -25.40
C GLU A 302 -13.32 -1.18 -24.60
N ASP A 303 -13.28 0.08 -25.05
CA ASP A 303 -14.02 1.20 -24.44
C ASP A 303 -15.54 0.98 -24.43
N THR A 304 -16.11 0.39 -25.48
CA THR A 304 -17.53 0.02 -25.51
C THR A 304 -17.83 -1.07 -24.49
N VAL A 305 -17.03 -2.13 -24.47
CA VAL A 305 -17.21 -3.22 -23.51
C VAL A 305 -17.08 -2.71 -22.07
N TYR A 306 -16.12 -1.82 -21.83
CA TYR A 306 -15.92 -1.12 -20.56
C TYR A 306 -17.16 -0.31 -20.16
N SER A 307 -17.67 0.52 -21.06
CA SER A 307 -18.81 1.41 -20.81
C SER A 307 -20.11 0.65 -20.56
N VAL A 308 -20.38 -0.40 -21.35
CA VAL A 308 -21.50 -1.30 -21.13
C VAL A 308 -21.35 -2.04 -19.79
N GLY A 309 -20.14 -2.50 -19.47
CA GLY A 309 -19.84 -3.16 -18.19
C GLY A 309 -20.06 -2.25 -16.99
N LEU A 310 -19.66 -0.97 -17.08
CA LEU A 310 -19.95 0.03 -16.06
C LEU A 310 -21.44 0.28 -15.90
N ALA A 311 -22.19 0.35 -17.00
CA ALA A 311 -23.63 0.49 -16.95
C ALA A 311 -24.30 -0.72 -16.25
N ILE A 312 -23.86 -1.95 -16.55
CA ILE A 312 -24.30 -3.15 -15.83
C ILE A 312 -23.95 -3.06 -14.34
N SER A 313 -22.72 -2.65 -14.02
CA SER A 313 -22.27 -2.50 -12.64
C SER A 313 -23.09 -1.48 -11.86
N ARG A 314 -23.47 -0.36 -12.47
CA ARG A 314 -24.32 0.68 -11.86
C ARG A 314 -25.74 0.19 -11.58
N LEU A 315 -26.25 -0.73 -12.41
CA LEU A 315 -27.53 -1.39 -12.19
C LEU A 315 -27.45 -2.43 -11.06
N TRP A 316 -26.25 -2.94 -10.74
CA TRP A 316 -26.04 -4.00 -9.77
C TRP A 316 -25.93 -3.49 -8.33
N THR A 317 -27.08 -3.24 -7.71
CA THR A 317 -27.21 -2.74 -6.33
C THR A 317 -27.08 -3.85 -5.28
N PRO A 318 -26.87 -3.53 -3.98
CA PRO A 318 -26.91 -4.51 -2.90
C PRO A 318 -28.21 -5.33 -2.86
N LEU A 319 -29.34 -4.69 -3.20
CA LEU A 319 -30.65 -5.35 -3.29
C LEU A 319 -30.68 -6.36 -4.46
N ALA A 320 -30.14 -6.00 -5.63
CA ALA A 320 -30.00 -6.90 -6.78
C ALA A 320 -29.09 -8.10 -6.45
N ALA A 321 -27.99 -7.84 -5.74
CA ALA A 321 -27.07 -8.86 -5.27
C ALA A 321 -27.71 -9.79 -4.22
N GLY A 322 -28.79 -9.35 -3.56
CA GLY A 322 -29.49 -10.13 -2.53
C GLY A 322 -28.73 -10.21 -1.21
N VAL A 323 -27.90 -9.21 -0.92
CA VAL A 323 -27.14 -9.09 0.34
C VAL A 323 -27.84 -8.21 1.38
N THR A 324 -29.08 -7.82 1.11
CA THR A 324 -29.95 -7.03 1.99
C THR A 324 -30.94 -7.93 2.74
N GLY A 325 -31.47 -7.47 3.87
CA GLY A 325 -32.58 -8.15 4.58
C GLY A 325 -33.97 -8.02 3.94
N ALA A 326 -34.02 -7.71 2.64
CA ALA A 326 -35.26 -7.51 1.87
C ALA A 326 -35.93 -8.84 1.52
N GLU A 327 -37.24 -8.80 1.28
CA GLU A 327 -38.01 -9.97 0.89
C GLU A 327 -37.62 -10.50 -0.49
N LEU A 328 -37.74 -11.82 -0.70
CA LEU A 328 -37.34 -12.46 -1.96
C LEU A 328 -38.07 -11.88 -3.19
N ALA A 329 -39.32 -11.44 -3.02
CA ALA A 329 -40.11 -10.82 -4.08
C ALA A 329 -39.48 -9.50 -4.57
N GLU A 330 -38.96 -8.67 -3.65
CA GLU A 330 -38.31 -7.39 -3.98
C GLU A 330 -36.97 -7.63 -4.69
N VAL A 331 -36.15 -8.55 -4.17
CA VAL A 331 -34.90 -8.97 -4.81
C VAL A 331 -35.16 -9.47 -6.24
N THR A 332 -36.20 -10.28 -6.41
CA THR A 332 -36.59 -10.82 -7.73
C THR A 332 -37.05 -9.72 -8.68
N GLN A 333 -37.82 -8.74 -8.20
CA GLN A 333 -38.25 -7.59 -8.99
C GLN A 333 -37.05 -6.77 -9.49
N VAL A 334 -36.10 -6.46 -8.61
CA VAL A 334 -34.90 -5.67 -8.98
C VAL A 334 -34.03 -6.45 -9.97
N ARG A 335 -33.81 -7.76 -9.75
CA ARG A 335 -33.10 -8.61 -10.73
C ARG A 335 -33.81 -8.63 -12.09
N GLY A 336 -35.15 -8.67 -12.08
CA GLY A 336 -35.97 -8.55 -13.28
C GLY A 336 -35.71 -7.24 -14.04
N ALA A 337 -35.64 -6.11 -13.33
CA ALA A 337 -35.32 -4.81 -13.92
C ALA A 337 -33.91 -4.79 -14.54
N VAL A 338 -32.91 -5.34 -13.85
CA VAL A 338 -31.54 -5.45 -14.39
C VAL A 338 -31.52 -6.27 -15.69
N MET A 339 -32.21 -7.42 -15.72
CA MET A 339 -32.31 -8.24 -16.94
C MET A 339 -32.98 -7.47 -18.09
N THR A 340 -34.02 -6.69 -17.79
CA THR A 340 -34.71 -5.87 -18.79
C THR A 340 -33.77 -4.80 -19.36
N SER A 341 -33.05 -4.07 -18.51
CA SER A 341 -32.09 -3.05 -18.98
C SER A 341 -30.96 -3.64 -19.82
N ILE A 342 -30.44 -4.82 -19.47
CA ILE A 342 -29.43 -5.49 -20.30
C ILE A 342 -30.02 -5.86 -21.68
N ARG A 343 -31.27 -6.33 -21.72
CA ARG A 343 -31.96 -6.62 -22.99
C ARG A 343 -32.21 -5.36 -23.82
N GLU A 344 -32.47 -4.22 -23.19
CA GLU A 344 -32.60 -2.93 -23.86
C GLU A 344 -31.29 -2.53 -24.56
N PHE A 345 -30.12 -2.78 -23.96
CA PHE A 345 -28.84 -2.60 -24.67
C PHE A 345 -28.78 -3.44 -25.96
N GLY A 346 -29.30 -4.68 -25.92
CA GLY A 346 -29.39 -5.52 -27.12
C GLY A 346 -30.33 -4.97 -28.19
N ALA A 347 -31.42 -4.31 -27.78
CA ALA A 347 -32.34 -3.63 -28.70
C ALA A 347 -31.73 -2.35 -29.28
N GLU A 348 -30.92 -1.62 -28.51
CA GLU A 348 -30.13 -0.48 -28.99
C GLU A 348 -29.11 -0.92 -30.05
N ALA A 349 -28.43 -2.05 -29.84
CA ALA A 349 -27.54 -2.62 -30.85
C ALA A 349 -28.29 -2.98 -32.15
N ASP A 350 -29.52 -3.51 -32.05
CA ASP A 350 -30.37 -3.78 -33.22
C ASP A 350 -30.75 -2.50 -33.96
N ALA A 351 -31.16 -1.47 -33.22
CA ALA A 351 -31.54 -0.17 -33.79
C ALA A 351 -30.35 0.51 -34.49
N ALA A 352 -29.13 0.28 -34.02
CA ALA A 352 -27.89 0.76 -34.64
C ALA A 352 -27.40 -0.12 -35.82
N GLY A 353 -28.12 -1.18 -36.17
CA GLY A 353 -27.71 -2.12 -37.22
C GLY A 353 -26.52 -3.01 -36.85
N GLN A 354 -26.16 -3.09 -35.56
CA GLN A 354 -25.06 -3.87 -35.01
C GLN A 354 -25.54 -5.10 -34.23
N THR A 355 -26.55 -5.80 -34.72
CA THR A 355 -27.22 -6.92 -34.02
C THR A 355 -26.27 -7.96 -33.43
N ALA A 356 -25.34 -8.48 -34.24
CA ALA A 356 -24.40 -9.52 -33.81
C ALA A 356 -23.21 -8.93 -33.03
N ALA A 357 -22.58 -7.87 -33.55
CA ALA A 357 -21.41 -7.26 -32.93
C ALA A 357 -21.74 -6.64 -31.56
N GLY A 358 -22.85 -5.90 -31.45
CA GLY A 358 -23.28 -5.29 -30.19
C GLY A 358 -23.63 -6.33 -29.13
N ARG A 359 -24.26 -7.44 -29.50
CA ARG A 359 -24.51 -8.54 -28.54
C ARG A 359 -23.25 -9.23 -28.07
N ARG A 360 -22.24 -9.39 -28.94
CA ARG A 360 -20.92 -9.89 -28.51
C ARG A 360 -20.27 -8.94 -27.51
N ALA A 361 -20.32 -7.63 -27.77
CA ALA A 361 -19.80 -6.62 -26.84
C ALA A 361 -20.53 -6.65 -25.49
N ILE A 362 -21.86 -6.79 -25.48
CA ILE A 362 -22.63 -6.89 -24.23
C ILE A 362 -22.30 -8.19 -23.48
N LEU A 363 -22.15 -9.33 -24.18
CA LEU A 363 -21.74 -10.59 -23.55
C LEU A 363 -20.34 -10.51 -22.94
N GLU A 364 -19.41 -9.87 -23.64
CA GLU A 364 -18.07 -9.62 -23.11
C GLU A 364 -18.13 -8.72 -21.87
N ALA A 365 -18.94 -7.65 -21.90
CA ALA A 365 -19.13 -6.74 -20.78
C ALA A 365 -19.75 -7.43 -19.56
N MET A 366 -20.75 -8.29 -19.79
CA MET A 366 -21.34 -9.14 -18.76
C MET A 366 -20.31 -10.09 -18.15
N SER A 367 -19.48 -10.71 -18.97
CA SER A 367 -18.42 -11.62 -18.50
C SER A 367 -17.39 -10.86 -17.67
N ALA A 368 -16.95 -9.69 -18.12
CA ALA A 368 -16.04 -8.82 -17.39
C ALA A 368 -16.63 -8.35 -16.05
N PHE A 369 -17.91 -7.99 -16.01
CA PHE A 369 -18.62 -7.70 -14.76
C PHE A 369 -18.72 -8.94 -13.82
N GLN A 370 -19.05 -10.11 -14.37
CA GLN A 370 -19.17 -11.37 -13.62
C GLN A 370 -17.84 -11.77 -12.96
N GLN A 371 -16.75 -11.56 -13.70
CA GLN A 371 -15.39 -11.78 -13.28
C GLN A 371 -14.89 -10.71 -12.29
N GLY A 372 -15.53 -9.54 -12.24
CA GLY A 372 -15.13 -8.43 -11.38
C GLY A 372 -14.05 -7.54 -12.02
N ASP A 373 -13.79 -7.70 -13.31
CA ASP A 373 -12.84 -6.88 -14.06
C ASP A 373 -13.39 -5.47 -14.33
N ILE A 374 -14.71 -5.33 -14.43
CA ILE A 374 -15.43 -4.05 -14.50
C ILE A 374 -16.42 -3.97 -13.34
N ARG A 375 -16.13 -3.12 -12.36
CA ARG A 375 -17.01 -2.80 -11.22
C ARG A 375 -16.89 -1.33 -10.86
N THR A 376 -18.01 -0.70 -10.52
CA THR A 376 -18.00 0.59 -9.82
C THR A 376 -17.56 0.39 -8.36
N PRO A 377 -17.07 1.44 -7.67
CA PRO A 377 -16.68 1.35 -6.26
C PRO A 377 -17.77 0.76 -5.36
N GLU A 378 -19.05 1.08 -5.63
CA GLU A 378 -20.20 0.63 -4.85
C GLU A 378 -20.52 -0.85 -5.07
N ALA A 379 -20.13 -1.41 -6.21
CA ALA A 379 -20.39 -2.79 -6.60
C ALA A 379 -19.17 -3.72 -6.47
N ALA A 380 -18.01 -3.18 -6.10
CA ALA A 380 -16.73 -3.90 -6.06
C ALA A 380 -16.75 -5.10 -5.13
N THR A 381 -17.45 -5.00 -3.99
CA THR A 381 -17.54 -6.07 -2.97
C THR A 381 -18.82 -6.89 -3.08
N LEU A 382 -19.70 -6.58 -4.03
CA LEU A 382 -20.98 -7.30 -4.18
C LEU A 382 -20.77 -8.62 -4.92
N PRO A 383 -21.44 -9.71 -4.50
CA PRO A 383 -21.49 -10.94 -5.27
C PRO A 383 -21.89 -10.67 -6.72
N ALA A 384 -21.36 -11.48 -7.65
CA ALA A 384 -21.71 -11.40 -9.06
C ALA A 384 -23.17 -11.80 -9.33
N MET A 385 -23.61 -11.68 -10.59
CA MET A 385 -24.94 -12.13 -10.97
C MET A 385 -25.08 -13.64 -10.66
N PRO A 386 -26.24 -14.09 -10.14
CA PRO A 386 -26.51 -15.52 -10.03
C PRO A 386 -26.34 -16.22 -11.38
N ASP A 387 -25.72 -17.40 -11.38
CA ASP A 387 -25.39 -18.15 -12.61
C ASP A 387 -26.58 -18.34 -13.56
N TRP A 388 -27.78 -18.60 -13.02
CA TRP A 388 -28.98 -18.78 -13.83
C TRP A 388 -29.33 -17.50 -14.61
N MET A 389 -29.14 -16.32 -13.99
CA MET A 389 -29.46 -15.03 -14.60
C MET A 389 -28.48 -14.73 -15.73
N PHE A 390 -27.19 -14.96 -15.49
CA PHE A 390 -26.16 -14.84 -16.50
C PHE A 390 -26.46 -15.74 -17.72
N LYS A 391 -26.72 -17.03 -17.48
CA LYS A 391 -26.98 -18.02 -18.53
C LYS A 391 -28.26 -17.72 -19.34
N VAL A 392 -29.30 -17.19 -18.70
CA VAL A 392 -30.55 -16.82 -19.41
C VAL A 392 -30.30 -15.67 -20.40
N ILE A 393 -29.55 -14.65 -19.98
CA ILE A 393 -29.22 -13.52 -20.86
C ILE A 393 -28.26 -14.00 -21.96
N GLU A 394 -27.23 -14.77 -21.59
CA GLU A 394 -26.27 -15.36 -22.52
C GLU A 394 -26.95 -16.16 -23.63
N GLY A 395 -27.82 -17.11 -23.28
CA GLY A 395 -28.56 -17.90 -24.26
C GLY A 395 -29.49 -17.07 -25.14
N THR A 396 -30.09 -16.00 -24.60
CA THR A 396 -30.94 -15.08 -25.37
C THR A 396 -30.14 -14.33 -26.43
N PHE A 397 -28.96 -13.84 -26.07
CA PHE A 397 -28.10 -13.11 -27.00
C PHE A 397 -27.40 -14.02 -27.99
N GLN A 398 -26.93 -15.20 -27.56
CA GLN A 398 -26.30 -16.17 -28.45
C GLN A 398 -27.26 -16.59 -29.57
N LYS A 399 -28.51 -16.92 -29.23
CA LYS A 399 -29.54 -17.26 -30.23
C LYS A 399 -29.70 -16.15 -31.28
N ARG A 400 -29.73 -14.89 -30.85
CA ARG A 400 -29.88 -13.74 -31.76
C ARG A 400 -28.64 -13.48 -32.61
N ILE A 401 -27.45 -13.75 -32.08
CA ILE A 401 -26.20 -13.71 -32.85
C ILE A 401 -26.25 -14.76 -33.97
N ASP A 402 -26.69 -15.97 -33.63
CA ASP A 402 -26.79 -17.08 -34.58
C ASP A 402 -27.85 -16.85 -35.66
N GLU A 403 -28.94 -16.14 -35.34
CA GLU A 403 -30.00 -15.75 -36.30
C GLU A 403 -29.56 -14.62 -37.26
N ALA A 404 -28.52 -13.87 -36.93
CA ALA A 404 -28.07 -12.70 -37.68
C ALA A 404 -26.82 -12.96 -38.55
N GLY A 405 -26.18 -14.11 -38.40
CA GLY A 405 -25.10 -14.62 -39.27
C GLY A 405 -25.64 -15.54 -40.35
#